data_AF-A0A2P7AY51-F1
#
_entry.id   AF-A0A2P7AY51-F1
#
_cell.length_a   1.000
_cell.length_b   1.000
_cell.length_c   1.000
_cell.angle_alpha   90.00
_cell.angle_beta   90.00
_cell.angle_gamma   90.00
#
_symmetry.space_group_name_H-M   'P 1'
#
loop_
_entity.id
_entity.type
_entity.pdbx_description
1 polymer ?
#
loop_
_entity_poly.entity_id
_entity_poly.type
_entity_poly.pdbx_seq_one_letter_code
_entity_poly.pdbx_strand_id
1 'polypeptide(L)' 'MDAELYNLRGLNCPLPVLKTRRKLQDMVAGSRLWVETSDPLAVIDMPNFCLTDGHRLIETLSLAGGHRFHIERG' A
#
# COMPACT_ATOMS: atom_id res chain seq x y z
N MET A 1 -15.24 -10.94 0.17
CA MET A 1 -13.78 -11.20 0.18
C MET A 1 -13.12 -9.90 0.56
N ASP A 2 -13.07 -9.66 1.85
CA ASP A 2 -12.60 -8.40 2.42
C ASP A 2 -11.08 -8.42 2.45
N ALA A 3 -10.45 -7.48 1.73
CA ALA A 3 -9.00 -7.29 1.79
C ALA A 3 -8.63 -6.71 3.17
N GLU A 4 -7.56 -7.23 3.79
CA GLU A 4 -7.07 -6.76 5.09
C GLU A 4 -6.71 -5.27 5.03
N LEU A 5 -7.09 -4.48 6.04
CA LEU A 5 -6.67 -3.09 6.17
C LEU A 5 -5.40 -2.97 7.01
N TYR A 6 -4.35 -2.44 6.40
CA TYR A 6 -3.08 -2.12 7.02
C TYR A 6 -2.93 -0.60 7.20
N ASN A 7 -3.12 -0.15 8.43
CA ASN A 7 -3.05 1.27 8.79
C ASN A 7 -1.61 1.68 9.12
N LEU A 8 -1.08 2.60 8.32
CA LEU A 8 0.25 3.20 8.40
C LEU A 8 0.19 4.72 8.53
N ARG A 9 -0.96 5.29 8.94
CA ARG A 9 -1.07 6.73 9.23
C ARG A 9 -0.11 7.14 10.34
N GLY A 10 0.36 8.39 10.28
CA GLY A 10 1.37 8.94 11.19
C GLY A 10 2.80 8.53 10.85
N LEU A 11 3.00 7.65 9.86
CA LEU A 11 4.31 7.35 9.31
C LEU A 11 4.57 8.23 8.08
N ASN A 12 5.82 8.65 7.92
CA ASN A 12 6.29 9.42 6.77
C ASN A 12 7.25 8.60 5.91
N CYS A 13 7.46 9.03 4.67
CA CYS A 13 8.40 8.42 3.75
C CYS A 13 9.77 8.17 4.42
N PRO A 14 10.39 6.97 4.24
CA PRO A 14 9.98 5.86 3.37
C PRO A 14 9.16 4.75 4.08
N LEU A 15 8.72 4.98 5.32
CA LEU A 15 8.18 3.92 6.18
C LEU A 15 6.91 3.23 5.63
N PRO A 16 5.93 3.94 5.03
CA PRO A 16 4.74 3.29 4.49
C PRO A 16 5.07 2.22 3.45
N VAL A 17 5.98 2.51 2.51
CA VAL A 17 6.41 1.55 1.48
C VAL A 17 7.17 0.38 2.09
N LEU A 18 8.14 0.64 2.98
CA LEU A 18 8.95 -0.43 3.58
C LEU A 18 8.09 -1.41 4.40
N LYS A 19 7.13 -0.89 5.15
CA LYS A 19 6.19 -1.73 5.92
C LYS A 19 5.23 -2.48 5.00
N THR A 20 4.74 -1.84 3.95
CA THR A 20 3.86 -2.47 2.95
C THR A 20 4.58 -3.62 2.24
N ARG A 21 5.82 -3.40 1.80
CA ARG A 21 6.69 -4.44 1.22
C ARG A 21 6.79 -5.65 2.13
N ARG A 22 7.17 -5.44 3.40
CA ARG A 22 7.31 -6.54 4.36
C ARG A 22 6.01 -7.30 4.55
N LYS A 23 4.88 -6.59 4.65
CA LYS A 23 3.55 -7.21 4.79
C LYS A 23 3.20 -8.06 3.57
N LEU A 24 3.43 -7.57 2.35
CA LEU A 24 3.14 -8.28 1.10
C LEU A 24 4.08 -9.47 0.85
N GLN A 25 5.31 -9.45 1.38
CA GLN A 25 6.22 -10.59 1.34
C GLN A 25 5.68 -11.80 2.10
N ASP A 26 4.94 -11.57 3.19
CA ASP A 26 4.33 -12.63 4.01
C ASP A 26 2.96 -13.09 3.48
N MET A 27 2.46 -12.48 2.40
CA MET A 27 1.15 -12.78 1.81
C MET A 27 1.25 -13.74 0.62
N VAL A 28 0.20 -14.54 0.44
CA VAL A 28 0.06 -15.44 -0.71
C VAL A 28 -0.18 -14.62 -1.98
N ALA A 29 0.42 -15.03 -3.11
CA ALA A 29 0.15 -14.45 -4.42
C ALA A 29 -1.35 -14.41 -4.74
N GLY A 30 -1.81 -13.31 -5.34
CA GLY A 30 -3.22 -13.00 -5.58
C GLY A 30 -3.98 -12.47 -4.36
N SER A 31 -3.38 -12.45 -3.16
CA SER A 31 -4.00 -11.85 -1.98
C SER A 31 -4.04 -10.32 -2.09
N ARG A 32 -5.02 -9.72 -1.42
CA ARG A 32 -5.26 -8.27 -1.47
C ARG A 32 -5.08 -7.60 -0.13
N LEU A 33 -4.49 -6.42 -0.16
CA LEU A 33 -4.19 -5.58 0.99
C LEU A 33 -4.67 -4.15 0.72
N TRP A 34 -5.42 -3.60 1.66
CA TRP A 34 -5.63 -2.16 1.74
C TRP A 34 -4.54 -1.53 2.58
N VAL A 35 -3.85 -0.52 2.07
CA VAL A 35 -2.86 0.27 2.81
C VAL A 35 -3.40 1.67 2.99
N GLU A 36 -3.47 2.16 4.23
CA GLU A 36 -3.85 3.54 4.51
C GLU A 36 -2.67 4.31 5.11
N THR A 37 -2.37 5.50 4.60
CA THR A 37 -1.26 6.33 5.08
C THR A 37 -1.61 7.81 4.99
N SER A 38 -0.99 8.61 5.86
CA SER A 38 -1.09 10.08 5.84
C SER A 38 0.11 10.75 5.17
N ASP A 39 1.05 9.95 4.65
CA ASP A 39 2.23 10.45 3.95
C ASP A 39 1.85 11.02 2.57
N PRO A 40 2.11 12.33 2.30
CA PRO A 40 1.79 12.93 1.01
C PRO A 40 2.60 12.34 -0.15
N LEU A 41 3.78 11.77 0.11
CA LEU A 41 4.62 11.19 -0.94
C LEU A 41 4.16 9.79 -1.36
N ALA A 42 3.29 9.14 -0.57
CA ALA A 42 2.81 7.80 -0.86
C ALA A 42 2.05 7.69 -2.19
N VAL A 43 1.45 8.79 -2.68
CA VAL A 43 0.78 8.83 -3.99
C VAL A 43 1.74 8.59 -5.16
N ILE A 44 3.02 8.91 -4.99
CA ILE A 44 4.09 8.66 -5.98
C ILE A 44 4.81 7.35 -5.64
N ASP A 45 5.14 7.15 -4.37
CA ASP A 45 5.97 6.03 -3.94
C ASP A 45 5.25 4.68 -4.02
N MET A 46 3.95 4.62 -3.69
CA MET A 46 3.20 3.36 -3.68
C MET A 46 2.98 2.76 -5.08
N PRO A 47 2.60 3.55 -6.12
CA PRO A 47 2.56 3.03 -7.49
C PRO A 47 3.93 2.57 -8.00
N ASN A 48 4.98 3.35 -7.76
CA ASN A 48 6.34 3.01 -8.17
C ASN A 48 6.83 1.72 -7.47
N PHE A 49 6.55 1.58 -6.18
CA PHE A 49 6.81 0.37 -5.42
C PHE A 49 6.09 -0.84 -6.03
N CYS A 50 4.78 -0.72 -6.32
CA CYS A 50 4.01 -1.83 -6.89
C CYS A 50 4.61 -2.28 -8.23
N LEU A 51 4.92 -1.33 -9.13
CA LEU A 51 5.53 -1.63 -10.42
C LEU A 51 6.91 -2.29 -10.28
N THR A 52 7.73 -1.81 -9.35
CA THR A 52 9.11 -2.30 -9.15
C THR A 52 9.16 -3.68 -8.51
N ASP A 53 8.33 -3.92 -7.50
CA ASP A 53 8.30 -5.17 -6.74
C ASP A 53 7.34 -6.23 -7.36
N GLY A 54 6.75 -5.93 -8.52
CA GLY A 54 5.89 -6.86 -9.26
C GLY A 54 4.52 -7.07 -8.62
N HIS A 55 3.98 -6.08 -7.92
CA HIS A 55 2.63 -6.08 -7.37
C HIS A 55 1.68 -5.26 -8.25
N ARG A 56 0.38 -5.47 -8.08
CA ARG A 56 -0.63 -4.74 -8.83
C ARG A 56 -1.37 -3.76 -7.94
N LEU A 57 -1.25 -2.47 -8.25
CA LEU A 57 -2.11 -1.44 -7.66
C LEU A 57 -3.48 -1.51 -8.34
N ILE A 58 -4.50 -1.97 -7.61
CA ILE A 58 -5.88 -2.09 -8.11
C ILE A 58 -6.57 -0.73 -8.07
N GLU A 59 -6.44 -0.01 -6.96
CA GLU A 59 -7.23 1.20 -6.70
C GLU A 59 -6.46 2.15 -5.78
N THR A 60 -6.68 3.45 -5.96
CA THR A 60 -6.19 4.50 -5.06
C THR A 60 -7.34 5.41 -4.69
N LEU A 61 -7.50 5.68 -3.41
CA LEU A 61 -8.54 6.53 -2.85
C LEU A 61 -7.89 7.67 -2.06
N SER A 62 -8.33 8.90 -2.32
CA SER A 62 -7.99 10.05 -1.49
C SER A 62 -8.92 10.11 -0.28
N LEU A 63 -8.34 10.27 0.90
CA LEU A 63 -9.07 10.40 2.17
C LEU A 63 -8.81 11.76 2.80
N ALA A 64 -9.64 12.14 3.77
CA ALA A 64 -9.33 13.28 4.62
C ALA A 64 -8.01 13.02 5.38
N GLY A 65 -6.97 13.80 5.05
CA GLY A 65 -5.66 13.73 5.68
C GLY A 65 -4.82 12.51 5.30
N GLY A 66 -5.04 11.90 4.13
CA GLY A 66 -4.22 10.79 3.65
C GLY A 66 -4.73 10.12 2.39
N HIS A 67 -4.20 8.93 2.13
CA HIS A 67 -4.49 8.11 0.96
C HIS A 67 -4.68 6.66 1.36
N ARG A 68 -5.46 5.93 0.57
CA ARG A 68 -5.66 4.49 0.70
C ARG A 68 -5.39 3.79 -0.62
N PHE A 69 -4.63 2.72 -0.59
CA PHE A 69 -4.18 1.97 -1.77
C PHE A 69 -4.65 0.53 -1.67
N HIS A 70 -5.31 0.03 -2.70
CA HIS A 70 -5.68 -1.38 -2.82
C HIS A 70 -4.62 -2.09 -3.65
N ILE A 71 -3.87 -2.99 -3.03
CA ILE A 71 -2.74 -3.67 -3.66
C ILE A 71 -3.04 -5.16 -3.70
N GLU A 72 -2.84 -5.77 -4.85
CA GLU A 72 -2.82 -7.22 -5.03
C GLU A 72 -1.38 -7.69 -5.11
N ARG A 73 -1.04 -8.66 -4.26
CA ARG A 73 0.24 -9.35 -4.30
C ARG A 73 0.35 -10.08 -5.63
N GLY A 74 1.31 -9.66 -6.46
CA GLY A 74 1.67 -10.40 -7.70
C GLY A 74 2.39 -11.70 -7.43
#